data_AF-A0A971EFZ9-F1
#
_entry.id   AF-A0A971EFZ9-F1
#
_cell.length_a   1.000
_cell.length_b   1.000
_cell.length_c   1.000
_cell.angle_alpha   90.00
_cell.angle_beta   90.00
_cell.angle_gamma   90.00
#
_symmetry.space_group_name_H-M   'P 1'
#
loop_
_entity.id
_entity.type
_entity.pdbx_description
1 polymer ?
#
loop_
_entity_poly.entity_id
_entity_poly.type
_entity_poly.pdbx_seq_one_letter_code
_entity_poly.pdbx_strand_id
1 'polypeptide(L)'
;MKVYLNGQEMKYKEGGYEYVFIKPYQKYIEDKVDRPQGQMILQMYDNGVQIRTLITRKEVNTIINRNVAVDEVNRKIYILEPDTQYIREEDGSVRIIE
;
A
#
# COMPACT_ATOMS: atom_id res chain seq x y z
N MET A 1 3.00 -5.00 17.10
CA MET A 1 2.79 -5.52 15.74
C MET A 1 3.47 -4.56 14.78
N LYS A 2 4.48 -5.02 14.02
CA LYS A 2 5.20 -4.17 13.06
C LYS A 2 4.44 -4.12 11.72
N VAL A 3 4.58 -3.04 10.97
CA VAL A 3 3.93 -2.89 9.66
C VAL A 3 5.00 -2.60 8.63
N TYR A 4 4.98 -3.32 7.52
CA TYR A 4 5.90 -3.15 6.41
C TYR A 4 5.12 -2.92 5.12
N LEU A 5 5.59 -1.99 4.30
CA LEU A 5 5.09 -1.73 2.95
C LEU A 5 6.27 -1.74 1.98
N ASN A 6 6.25 -2.64 0.99
CA ASN A 6 7.33 -2.82 0.02
C ASN A 6 8.72 -2.96 0.67
N GLY A 7 8.78 -3.62 1.83
CA GLY A 7 10.02 -3.81 2.60
C GLY A 7 10.43 -2.66 3.52
N GLN A 8 9.74 -1.51 3.47
CA GLN A 8 9.98 -0.39 4.38
C GLN A 8 9.09 -0.49 5.63
N GLU A 9 9.67 -0.29 6.81
CA GLU A 9 8.91 -0.22 8.07
C GLU A 9 8.07 1.06 8.12
N MET A 10 6.80 0.90 8.48
CA MET A 10 5.79 1.95 8.52
C MET A 10 5.38 2.21 9.97
N LYS A 11 5.09 3.48 10.28
CA LYS A 11 4.43 3.82 11.56
C LYS A 11 3.00 3.30 11.54
N TYR A 12 2.68 2.44 12.49
CA TYR A 12 1.30 2.04 12.74
C TYR A 12 0.45 3.27 13.09
N LYS A 13 -0.71 3.38 12.44
CA LYS A 13 -1.71 4.42 12.68
C LYS A 13 -3.05 3.75 12.83
N GLU A 14 -3.79 4.12 13.88
CA GLU A 14 -5.16 3.67 14.06
C GLU A 14 -6.04 4.16 12.90
N GLY A 15 -6.88 3.28 12.36
CA GLY A 15 -7.63 3.51 11.12
C GLY A 15 -6.86 3.22 9.83
N GLY A 16 -5.56 2.95 9.89
CA GLY A 16 -4.74 2.57 8.74
C GLY A 16 -4.43 3.72 7.78
N TYR A 17 -4.02 3.34 6.56
CA TYR A 17 -3.77 4.24 5.44
C TYR A 17 -4.74 3.92 4.30
N GLU A 18 -5.14 4.93 3.55
CA GLU A 18 -5.96 4.80 2.34
C GLU A 18 -5.05 4.58 1.12
N TYR A 19 -5.37 3.57 0.29
CA TYR A 19 -4.71 3.41 -1.01
C TYR A 19 -5.32 4.35 -2.04
N VAL A 20 -4.49 5.20 -2.64
CA VAL A 20 -4.88 6.14 -3.70
C VAL A 20 -4.25 5.69 -5.01
N PHE A 21 -5.07 5.33 -5.98
CA PHE A 21 -4.60 4.83 -7.28
C PHE A 21 -4.49 5.99 -8.27
N ILE A 22 -3.29 6.26 -8.78
CA ILE A 22 -3.08 7.30 -9.79
C ILE A 22 -3.80 6.93 -11.10
N LYS A 23 -3.63 5.68 -11.53
CA LYS A 23 -4.44 5.10 -12.61
C LYS A 23 -5.70 4.46 -12.03
N PRO A 24 -6.91 4.91 -12.39
CA PRO A 24 -8.13 4.36 -11.84
C PRO A 24 -8.30 2.88 -12.24
N TYR A 25 -8.99 2.13 -11.38
CA TYR A 25 -9.48 0.78 -11.64
C TYR A 25 -11.00 0.77 -11.56
N GLN A 26 -11.67 -0.19 -12.20
CA GLN A 26 -13.13 -0.35 -12.09
C GLN A 26 -13.51 -1.57 -11.27
N LYS A 27 -12.70 -2.63 -11.37
CA LYS A 27 -12.93 -3.91 -10.72
C LYS A 27 -11.67 -4.38 -10.02
N TYR A 28 -11.89 -5.12 -8.96
CA TYR A 28 -10.85 -5.90 -8.32
C TYR A 28 -11.44 -7.20 -7.79
N ILE A 29 -10.56 -8.17 -7.60
CA ILE A 29 -10.87 -9.40 -6.88
C ILE A 29 -10.01 -9.46 -5.61
N GLU A 30 -10.59 -10.01 -4.54
CA GLU A 30 -9.91 -10.27 -3.28
C GLU A 30 -10.03 -11.75 -2.94
N ASP A 31 -8.92 -12.34 -2.53
CA ASP A 31 -8.87 -13.70 -2.02
C ASP A 31 -8.14 -13.72 -0.67
N LYS A 32 -8.56 -14.65 0.20
CA LYS A 32 -7.99 -14.84 1.54
C LYS A 32 -7.52 -16.27 1.68
N VAL A 33 -6.22 -16.42 1.90
CA VAL A 33 -5.55 -17.71 2.01
C VAL A 33 -4.96 -17.85 3.40
N ASP A 34 -5.45 -18.81 4.16
CA ASP A 34 -4.84 -19.15 5.44
C ASP A 34 -3.46 -19.76 5.24
N ARG A 35 -2.50 -19.32 6.06
CA ARG A 35 -1.12 -19.79 6.06
C ARG A 35 -0.78 -20.31 7.46
N PRO A 36 0.21 -21.22 7.60
CA PRO A 36 0.60 -21.73 8.92
C PRO A 36 0.95 -20.64 9.94
N GLN A 37 1.37 -19.47 9.45
CA GLN A 37 1.91 -18.37 10.26
C GLN A 37 0.95 -17.18 10.37
N GLY A 38 -0.23 -17.25 9.74
CA GLY A 38 -1.18 -16.14 9.70
C GLY A 38 -2.15 -16.21 8.52
N GLN A 39 -2.62 -15.08 8.05
CA GLN A 39 -3.54 -14.98 6.91
C GLN A 39 -2.92 -14.12 5.81
N MET A 40 -3.03 -14.58 4.57
CA MET A 40 -2.61 -13.83 3.41
C MET A 40 -3.83 -13.31 2.65
N ILE A 41 -3.83 -12.02 2.33
CA ILE A 41 -4.84 -11.36 1.53
C ILE A 41 -4.20 -11.03 0.18
N LEU A 42 -4.85 -11.43 -0.90
CA LEU A 42 -4.42 -11.20 -2.28
C LEU A 42 -5.47 -10.32 -2.96
N GLN A 43 -5.06 -9.17 -3.48
CA GLN A 43 -5.95 -8.26 -4.21
C GLN A 43 -5.36 -8.04 -5.61
N MET A 44 -6.19 -8.23 -6.63
CA MET A 44 -5.82 -8.04 -8.04
C MET A 44 -6.80 -7.07 -8.69
N TYR A 45 -6.27 -5.98 -9.24
CA TYR A 45 -7.03 -4.89 -9.84
C TYR A 45 -6.92 -4.93 -11.36
N ASP A 46 -7.97 -4.52 -12.07
CA ASP A 46 -8.02 -4.54 -13.54
C ASP A 46 -7.06 -3.53 -14.22
N ASN A 47 -6.56 -2.55 -13.48
CA ASN A 47 -5.48 -1.65 -13.92
C ASN A 47 -4.07 -2.27 -13.81
N GLY A 48 -3.97 -3.55 -13.40
CA GLY A 48 -2.73 -4.31 -13.28
C GLY A 48 -2.00 -4.13 -11.95
N VAL A 49 -2.57 -3.41 -10.99
CA VAL A 49 -2.07 -3.36 -9.61
C VAL A 49 -2.38 -4.68 -8.90
N GLN A 50 -1.43 -5.16 -8.10
CA GLN A 50 -1.56 -6.31 -7.23
C GLN A 50 -1.05 -5.93 -5.84
N ILE A 51 -1.86 -6.19 -4.83
CA ILE A 51 -1.53 -5.96 -3.42
C ILE A 51 -1.58 -7.31 -2.71
N ARG A 52 -0.50 -7.65 -2.00
CA ARG A 52 -0.37 -8.89 -1.24
C ARG A 52 -0.01 -8.54 0.20
N THR A 53 -0.88 -8.92 1.13
CA THR A 53 -0.70 -8.60 2.54
C THR A 53 -0.64 -9.89 3.34
N LEU A 54 0.47 -10.14 4.02
CA LEU A 54 0.61 -11.22 4.99
C LEU A 54 0.44 -10.65 6.41
N ILE A 55 -0.59 -11.11 7.11
CA ILE A 55 -0.88 -10.73 8.49
C ILE A 55 -0.47 -11.89 9.39
N THR A 56 0.49 -11.66 10.28
CA THR A 56 0.93 -12.62 11.29
C THR A 56 0.68 -12.06 12.69
N ARG A 57 0.99 -12.85 13.73
CA ARG A 57 0.93 -12.36 15.12
C ARG A 57 1.96 -11.27 15.44
N LYS A 58 3.05 -11.19 14.67
CA LYS A 58 4.19 -10.29 14.95
C LYS A 58 4.18 -9.06 14.06
N GLU A 59 3.82 -9.24 12.80
CA GLU A 59 3.89 -8.22 11.77
C GLU A 59 2.80 -8.35 10.70
N VAL A 60 2.54 -7.22 10.05
CA VAL A 60 1.79 -7.09 8.80
C VAL A 60 2.79 -6.70 7.72
N ASN A 61 2.87 -7.48 6.64
CA ASN A 61 3.78 -7.23 5.53
C ASN A 61 2.99 -7.11 4.22
N THR A 62 3.04 -5.93 3.62
CA THR A 62 2.34 -5.62 2.37
C THR A 62 3.34 -5.42 1.23
N ILE A 63 3.10 -6.07 0.10
CA ILE A 63 3.83 -5.88 -1.15
C ILE A 63 2.86 -5.45 -2.25
N ILE A 64 3.16 -4.33 -2.88
CA ILE A 64 2.46 -3.77 -4.04
C ILE A 64 3.39 -3.83 -5.25
N ASN A 65 2.90 -4.33 -6.39
CA ASN A 65 3.68 -4.42 -7.64
C ASN A 65 3.83 -3.07 -8.38
N ARG A 66 3.99 -1.98 -7.62
CA ARG A 66 4.17 -0.60 -8.09
C ARG A 66 5.05 0.15 -7.11
N ASN A 67 5.62 1.25 -7.60
CA ASN A 67 6.19 2.26 -6.71
C ASN A 67 5.06 2.91 -5.90
N VAL A 68 5.40 3.32 -4.68
CA VAL A 68 4.44 3.94 -3.77
C VAL A 68 5.05 5.18 -3.13
N ALA A 69 4.21 6.18 -2.90
CA ALA A 69 4.55 7.32 -2.06
C ALA A 69 3.66 7.34 -0.81
N VAL A 70 4.27 7.47 0.36
CA VAL A 70 3.57 7.43 1.66
C VAL A 70 3.44 8.83 2.20
N ASP A 71 2.21 9.27 2.35
CA ASP A 71 1.82 10.49 3.04
C ASP A 71 1.42 10.15 4.48
N GLU A 72 2.34 10.40 5.42
CA GLU A 72 2.13 10.10 6.84
C GLU A 72 1.12 11.05 7.51
N VAL A 73 0.98 12.26 6.96
CA VAL A 73 0.12 13.32 7.51
C VAL A 73 -1.34 13.06 7.16
N ASN A 74 -1.60 12.81 5.88
CA ASN A 74 -2.94 12.58 5.35
C ASN A 74 -3.35 11.10 5.39
N ARG A 75 -2.44 10.20 5.81
CA ARG A 75 -2.65 8.75 5.87
C ARG A 75 -2.99 8.16 4.50
N LYS A 76 -2.25 8.56 3.47
CA LYS A 76 -2.44 8.07 2.09
C LYS A 76 -1.21 7.31 1.60
N ILE A 77 -1.44 6.26 0.85
CA ILE A 77 -0.43 5.53 0.09
C ILE A 77 -0.80 5.67 -1.37
N TYR A 78 -0.06 6.50 -2.09
CA TYR A 78 -0.25 6.70 -3.53
C TYR A 78 0.42 5.55 -4.28
N ILE A 79 -0.34 4.85 -5.12
CA ILE A 79 0.12 3.79 -6.00
C ILE A 79 0.43 4.42 -7.35
N LEU A 80 1.72 4.54 -7.65
CA LEU A 80 2.24 5.37 -8.74
C LEU A 80 2.29 4.63 -10.08
N GLU A 81 2.10 5.37 -11.16
CA GLU A 81 2.47 4.92 -12.51
C GLU A 81 3.97 5.21 -12.77
N PRO A 82 4.60 4.58 -13.78
CA PRO A 82 6.04 4.70 -14.01
C PRO A 82 6.56 6.13 -14.23
N ASP A 83 5.73 7.01 -14.76
CA ASP A 83 5.99 8.41 -15.07
C ASP A 83 5.50 9.39 -14.00
N THR A 84 4.78 8.92 -12.98
CA THR A 84 4.27 9.79 -11.92
C THR A 84 5.41 10.36 -11.09
N GLN A 85 5.49 11.69 -11.01
CA GLN A 85 6.41 12.39 -10.12
C GLN A 85 5.71 12.82 -8.83
N TYR A 86 6.47 12.98 -7.76
CA TYR A 86 5.95 13.50 -6.50
C TYR A 86 7.04 14.22 -5.72
N ILE A 87 6.63 15.19 -4.91
CA ILE A 87 7.46 15.81 -3.87
C ILE A 87 7.03 15.26 -2.52
N ARG A 88 8.03 14.93 -1.70
CA ARG A 88 7.85 14.70 -0.28
C ARG A 88 8.18 16.00 0.45
N GLU A 89 7.18 16.59 1.07
CA GLU A 89 7.33 17.84 1.82
C GLU A 89 8.00 17.55 3.18
N GLU A 90 8.55 18.57 3.83
CA GLU A 90 9.30 18.43 5.10
C GLU A 90 8.46 17.86 6.25
N ASP A 91 7.14 18.11 6.23
CA ASP A 91 6.19 17.63 7.23
C ASP A 91 5.81 16.14 7.05
N GLY A 92 6.28 15.52 5.96
CA GLY A 92 5.98 14.13 5.62
C GLY A 92 4.71 13.94 4.79
N SER A 93 4.07 15.02 4.35
CA SER A 93 3.01 14.96 3.33
C SER A 93 3.60 14.72 1.93
N VAL A 94 2.74 14.24 1.02
CA VAL A 94 3.14 13.97 -0.37
C VAL A 94 2.25 14.73 -1.31
N ARG A 95 2.88 15.42 -2.26
CA ARG A 95 2.21 16.10 -3.37
C ARG A 95 2.61 15.46 -4.70
N ILE A 96 1.62 15.00 -5.45
CA ILE A 96 1.81 14.47 -6.80
C ILE A 96 2.06 15.64 -7.76
N ILE A 97 3.02 15.47 -8.66
CA ILE A 97 3.32 16.41 -9.74
C ILE A 97 3.19 15.62 -11.03
N GLU A 98 2.28 16.06 -11.90
CA GLU A 98 2.08 15.46 -13.23
C GLU A 98 3.27 15.74 -14.16
#